data_AF-A0A068YQ38-F1
#
_entry.id   AF-A0A068YQ38-F1
#
_cell.length_a   1.000
_cell.length_b   1.000
_cell.length_c   1.000
_cell.angle_alpha   90.00
_cell.angle_beta   90.00
_cell.angle_gamma   90.00
#
_symmetry.space_group_name_H-M   'P 1'
#
loop_
_entity.id
_entity.type
_entity.pdbx_description
1 polymer ?
#
loop_
_entity_poly.entity_id
_entity_poly.type
_entity_poly.pdbx_seq_one_letter_code
_entity_poly.pdbx_strand_id
1 'polypeptide(L)'
;MSTPSNAEIFKQPHWRVIAAGFDTERWFNDGQAAGTGGIANPQPTRLPAGHYYYRFASSASSRHAQRGSGWWLDFENFSLIRRFAGEHGYTLREAARLMLALPYAWTRVDLQVRALLREPIRAYTGLGKPAQGADKGPDRGTRWIPTQHVAVRQLYVPGLYLQGQDTPLYESVFAQPIEVSALA
;
A
#
# COMPACT_ATOMS: atom_id res chain seq x y z
N MET A 1 6.45 25.71 -7.59
CA MET A 1 5.98 24.42 -7.03
C MET A 1 7.16 23.72 -6.38
N SER A 2 7.04 23.23 -5.14
CA SER A 2 8.15 22.53 -4.46
C SER A 2 8.45 21.16 -5.08
N THR A 3 9.74 20.84 -5.17
CA THR A 3 10.24 19.54 -5.63
C THR A 3 9.77 18.43 -4.69
N PRO A 4 9.28 17.28 -5.20
CA PRO A 4 8.88 16.17 -4.33
C PRO A 4 10.05 15.55 -3.55
N SER A 5 9.86 15.22 -2.27
CA SER A 5 10.95 14.80 -1.37
C SER A 5 11.59 13.45 -1.76
N ASN A 6 10.90 12.60 -2.51
CA ASN A 6 11.44 11.34 -3.04
C ASN A 6 11.75 11.39 -4.54
N ALA A 7 11.95 12.56 -5.14
CA ALA A 7 12.12 12.70 -6.59
C ALA A 7 13.27 11.84 -7.15
N GLU A 8 14.44 11.82 -6.50
CA GLU A 8 15.58 11.01 -6.97
C GLU A 8 15.35 9.51 -6.82
N ILE A 9 14.73 9.09 -5.71
CA ILE A 9 14.32 7.70 -5.50
C ILE A 9 13.35 7.29 -6.61
N PHE A 10 12.35 8.12 -6.91
CA PHE A 10 11.29 7.83 -7.88
C PHE A 10 11.78 7.69 -9.32
N LYS A 11 12.94 8.26 -9.68
CA LYS A 11 13.54 8.07 -11.01
C LYS A 11 14.01 6.63 -11.26
N GLN A 12 14.26 5.87 -10.21
CA GLN A 12 14.82 4.52 -10.34
C GLN A 12 13.73 3.55 -10.85
N PRO A 13 13.97 2.84 -11.97
CA PRO A 13 12.92 2.12 -12.69
C PRO A 13 12.34 0.92 -11.92
N HIS A 14 13.12 0.31 -11.01
CA HIS A 14 12.70 -0.84 -10.24
C HIS A 14 11.50 -0.54 -9.33
N TRP A 15 11.28 0.72 -8.94
CA TRP A 15 10.11 1.07 -8.14
C TRP A 15 8.79 0.90 -8.87
N ARG A 16 8.76 1.10 -10.19
CA ARG A 16 7.57 0.81 -11.00
C ARG A 16 7.30 -0.69 -11.06
N VAL A 17 8.36 -1.50 -11.09
CA VAL A 17 8.28 -2.96 -11.05
C VAL A 17 7.71 -3.44 -9.72
N ILE A 18 8.21 -2.92 -8.59
CA ILE A 18 7.66 -3.22 -7.26
C ILE A 18 6.21 -2.75 -7.14
N ALA A 19 5.89 -1.56 -7.65
CA ALA A 19 4.51 -1.07 -7.69
C ALA A 19 3.59 -1.99 -8.51
N ALA A 20 4.12 -2.66 -9.53
CA ALA A 20 3.39 -3.67 -10.28
C ALA A 20 3.31 -5.03 -9.55
N GLY A 21 3.80 -5.15 -8.32
CA GLY A 21 3.68 -6.36 -7.50
C GLY A 21 4.65 -7.49 -7.87
N PHE A 22 5.76 -7.16 -8.55
CA PHE A 22 6.83 -8.12 -8.80
C PHE A 22 7.86 -8.09 -7.68
N ASP A 23 8.30 -9.28 -7.28
CA ASP A 23 9.42 -9.49 -6.39
C ASP A 23 10.72 -9.24 -7.19
N THR A 24 11.30 -8.06 -6.98
CA THR A 24 12.53 -7.67 -7.67
C THR A 24 13.72 -8.51 -7.23
N GLU A 25 13.81 -8.93 -5.96
CA GLU A 25 14.94 -9.74 -5.48
C GLU A 25 14.94 -11.11 -6.16
N ARG A 26 13.77 -11.75 -6.22
CA ARG A 26 13.64 -13.04 -6.91
C ARG A 26 13.80 -12.91 -8.42
N TRP A 27 13.34 -11.81 -9.02
CA TRP A 27 13.54 -11.56 -10.44
C TRP A 27 15.02 -11.38 -10.78
N PHE A 28 15.78 -10.60 -10.00
CA PHE A 28 17.21 -10.41 -10.25
C PHE A 28 18.03 -11.69 -10.04
N ASN A 29 17.63 -12.56 -9.12
CA ASN A 29 18.37 -13.77 -8.79
C ASN A 29 18.05 -14.97 -9.71
N ASP A 30 16.77 -15.16 -10.07
CA ASP A 30 16.32 -16.37 -10.77
C ASP A 30 15.89 -16.13 -12.23
N GLY A 31 15.89 -14.88 -12.69
CA GLY A 31 15.43 -14.50 -14.04
C GLY A 31 13.93 -14.67 -14.29
N GLN A 32 13.17 -15.18 -13.30
CA GLN A 32 11.73 -15.34 -13.35
C GLN A 32 11.04 -14.15 -12.67
N ALA A 33 10.14 -13.48 -13.39
CA ALA A 33 9.24 -12.50 -12.79
C ALA A 33 8.25 -13.22 -11.87
N ALA A 34 8.61 -13.33 -10.58
CA ALA A 34 7.75 -13.84 -9.53
C ALA A 34 7.04 -12.66 -8.84
N GLY A 35 5.80 -12.84 -8.42
CA GLY A 35 5.04 -11.83 -7.68
C GLY A 35 3.57 -11.76 -8.09
N THR A 36 2.70 -11.52 -7.12
CA THR A 36 1.25 -11.41 -7.34
C THR A 36 0.72 -10.16 -6.63
N GLY A 37 -0.48 -9.71 -7.00
CA GLY A 37 -1.03 -8.44 -6.51
C GLY A 37 -0.30 -7.21 -7.07
N GLY A 38 -0.29 -6.12 -6.32
CA GLY A 38 0.21 -4.81 -6.77
C GLY A 38 -0.75 -4.08 -7.71
N ILE A 39 -0.25 -3.09 -8.44
CA ILE A 39 -1.05 -2.20 -9.30
C ILE A 39 -1.03 -2.68 -10.76
N ALA A 40 -2.20 -2.72 -11.39
CA ALA A 40 -2.36 -2.89 -12.83
C ALA A 40 -1.91 -1.61 -13.55
N ASN A 41 -0.90 -1.73 -14.42
CA ASN A 41 -0.31 -0.63 -15.18
C ASN A 41 -0.01 0.63 -14.32
N PRO A 42 0.96 0.55 -13.38
CA PRO A 42 1.22 1.63 -12.43
C PRO A 42 1.56 2.95 -13.15
N GLN A 43 0.75 3.97 -12.88
CA GLN A 43 0.91 5.31 -13.45
C GLN A 43 1.58 6.24 -12.43
N PRO A 44 2.58 7.04 -12.84
CA PRO A 44 3.19 8.01 -11.94
C PRO A 44 2.17 9.08 -11.54
N THR A 45 2.16 9.45 -10.26
CA THR A 45 1.33 10.53 -9.72
C THR A 45 2.13 11.36 -8.71
N ARG A 46 1.63 12.57 -8.42
CA ARG A 46 2.16 13.46 -7.39
C ARG A 46 1.14 13.57 -6.28
N LEU A 47 1.56 13.26 -5.06
CA LEU A 47 0.76 13.39 -3.85
C LEU A 47 0.96 14.81 -3.28
N PRO A 48 -0.07 15.65 -3.22
CA PRO A 48 0.04 17.00 -2.67
C PRO A 48 0.15 16.97 -1.14
N ALA A 49 0.94 17.89 -0.60
CA ALA A 49 0.94 18.17 0.83
C ALA A 49 -0.44 18.66 1.33
N GLY A 50 -0.65 18.61 2.65
CA GLY A 50 -1.88 19.03 3.31
C GLY A 50 -3.02 18.01 3.25
N HIS A 51 -2.79 16.82 2.69
CA HIS A 51 -3.79 15.77 2.56
C HIS A 51 -3.47 14.58 3.45
N TYR A 52 -4.52 13.92 3.94
CA TYR A 52 -4.41 12.66 4.67
C TYR A 52 -4.33 11.47 3.72
N TYR A 53 -3.42 10.57 4.04
CA TYR A 53 -3.29 9.27 3.40
C TYR A 53 -3.51 8.16 4.42
N TYR A 54 -4.06 7.05 3.92
CA TYR A 54 -4.55 5.94 4.73
C TYR A 54 -3.89 4.65 4.29
N ARG A 55 -3.71 3.73 5.23
CA ARG A 55 -3.32 2.36 4.90
C ARG A 55 -3.81 1.40 5.97
N PHE A 56 -3.81 0.13 5.61
CA PHE A 56 -3.99 -0.96 6.54
C PHE A 56 -2.65 -1.57 6.92
N ALA A 57 -2.53 -1.98 8.18
CA ALA A 57 -1.32 -2.58 8.73
C ALA A 57 -1.67 -3.79 9.62
N SER A 58 -0.62 -4.47 10.05
CA SER A 58 -0.71 -5.60 10.98
C SER A 58 -0.13 -5.19 12.33
N SER A 59 -0.85 -5.46 13.42
CA SER A 59 -0.37 -5.28 14.79
C SER A 59 0.90 -6.11 15.09
N ALA A 60 1.11 -7.21 14.35
CA ALA A 60 2.30 -8.05 14.47
C ALA A 60 3.53 -7.49 13.72
N SER A 61 3.36 -6.47 12.88
CA SER A 61 4.48 -5.83 12.18
C SER A 61 5.20 -4.83 13.08
N SER A 62 6.50 -4.61 12.83
CA SER A 62 7.27 -3.56 13.52
C SER A 62 6.68 -2.17 13.26
N ARG A 63 6.94 -1.20 14.15
CA ARG A 63 6.47 0.18 13.98
C ARG A 63 6.93 0.82 12.67
N HIS A 64 8.16 0.53 12.24
CA HIS A 64 8.69 0.96 10.95
C HIS A 64 7.89 0.35 9.79
N ALA A 65 7.55 -0.94 9.84
CA ALA A 65 6.76 -1.57 8.78
C ALA A 65 5.30 -1.05 8.75
N GLN A 66 4.70 -0.77 9.90
CA GLN A 66 3.35 -0.19 9.99
C GLN A 66 3.28 1.20 9.33
N ARG A 67 4.29 2.05 9.53
CA ARG A 67 4.31 3.46 9.08
C ARG A 67 5.01 3.68 7.75
N GLY A 68 6.00 2.85 7.43
CA GLY A 68 6.97 3.10 6.37
C GLY A 68 6.84 2.22 5.13
N SER A 69 5.93 1.24 5.11
CA SER A 69 5.70 0.45 3.89
C SER A 69 5.05 1.34 2.79
N GLY A 70 5.34 1.03 1.52
CA GLY A 70 4.94 1.87 0.38
C GLY A 70 3.46 1.85 0.02
N TRP A 71 2.63 0.96 0.57
CA TRP A 71 1.23 0.78 0.15
C TRP A 71 0.26 1.69 0.92
N TRP A 72 -0.43 2.58 0.20
CA TRP A 72 -1.33 3.61 0.74
C TRP A 72 -2.59 3.82 -0.12
N LEU A 73 -3.51 4.62 0.39
CA LEU A 73 -4.74 5.11 -0.23
C LEU A 73 -4.87 6.60 0.02
N ASP A 74 -5.48 7.33 -0.92
CA ASP A 74 -6.01 8.67 -0.65
C ASP A 74 -7.35 8.59 0.12
N PHE A 75 -7.88 9.75 0.48
CA PHE A 75 -9.13 9.85 1.22
C PHE A 75 -10.34 9.31 0.45
N GLU A 76 -10.42 9.56 -0.86
CA GLU A 76 -11.57 9.11 -1.66
C GLU A 76 -11.62 7.59 -1.72
N ASN A 77 -10.49 6.94 -2.01
CA ASN A 77 -10.40 5.48 -2.10
C ASN A 77 -10.61 4.81 -0.74
N PHE A 78 -10.08 5.38 0.35
CA PHE A 78 -10.38 4.89 1.70
C PHE A 78 -11.87 5.03 2.03
N SER A 79 -12.49 6.14 1.66
CA SER A 79 -13.92 6.39 1.90
C SER A 79 -14.83 5.43 1.14
N LEU A 80 -14.44 5.05 -0.09
CA LEU A 80 -15.15 4.02 -0.86
C LEU A 80 -15.16 2.67 -0.12
N ILE A 81 -14.02 2.27 0.46
CA ILE A 81 -13.92 1.02 1.23
C ILE A 81 -14.81 1.08 2.47
N ARG A 82 -14.76 2.19 3.21
CA ARG A 82 -15.59 2.38 4.41
C ARG A 82 -17.08 2.37 4.09
N ARG A 83 -17.47 3.02 2.99
CA ARG A 83 -18.86 3.04 2.53
C ARG A 83 -19.33 1.64 2.12
N PHE A 84 -18.53 0.93 1.33
CA PHE A 84 -18.80 -0.45 0.94
C PHE A 84 -18.99 -1.35 2.17
N ALA A 85 -18.15 -1.18 3.19
CA ALA A 85 -18.29 -1.92 4.45
C ALA A 85 -19.67 -1.71 5.08
N GLY A 86 -20.09 -0.45 5.25
CA GLY A 86 -21.38 -0.10 5.86
C GLY A 86 -22.59 -0.53 5.04
N GLU A 87 -22.55 -0.35 3.71
CA GLU A 87 -23.67 -0.70 2.82
C GLU A 87 -23.92 -2.20 2.71
N HIS A 88 -22.88 -3.02 2.89
CA HIS A 88 -22.95 -4.48 2.73
C HIS A 88 -22.82 -5.26 4.05
N GLY A 89 -22.76 -4.57 5.19
CA GLY A 89 -22.68 -5.21 6.51
C GLY A 89 -21.33 -5.89 6.79
N TYR A 90 -20.26 -5.48 6.12
CA TYR A 90 -18.90 -5.94 6.40
C TYR A 90 -18.22 -5.06 7.44
N THR A 91 -17.27 -5.63 8.18
CA THR A 91 -16.27 -4.84 8.91
C THR A 91 -15.35 -4.12 7.93
N LEU A 92 -14.70 -3.03 8.38
CA LEU A 92 -13.72 -2.32 7.55
C LEU A 92 -12.54 -3.23 7.15
N ARG A 93 -12.17 -4.17 8.03
CA ARG A 93 -11.15 -5.19 7.78
C ARG A 93 -11.53 -6.09 6.59
N GLU A 94 -12.73 -6.63 6.60
CA GLU A 94 -13.22 -7.52 5.54
C GLU A 94 -13.34 -6.79 4.21
N ALA A 95 -13.95 -5.59 4.23
CA ALA A 95 -14.06 -4.75 3.04
C ALA A 95 -12.69 -4.42 2.44
N ALA A 96 -11.71 -4.04 3.27
CA ALA A 96 -10.35 -3.77 2.81
C ALA A 96 -9.71 -4.99 2.14
N ARG A 97 -9.88 -6.20 2.69
CA ARG A 97 -9.36 -7.43 2.06
C ARG A 97 -9.96 -7.70 0.70
N LEU A 98 -11.28 -7.57 0.59
CA LEU A 98 -12.02 -7.82 -0.65
C LEU A 98 -11.66 -6.80 -1.73
N MET A 99 -11.65 -5.51 -1.37
CA MET A 99 -11.48 -4.43 -2.34
C MET A 99 -10.02 -4.21 -2.75
N LEU A 100 -9.06 -4.60 -1.91
CA LEU A 100 -7.63 -4.43 -2.19
C LEU A 100 -6.92 -5.76 -2.55
N ALA A 101 -7.66 -6.88 -2.55
CA ALA A 101 -7.11 -8.23 -2.70
C ALA A 101 -5.92 -8.50 -1.76
N LEU A 102 -6.19 -8.48 -0.45
CA LEU A 102 -5.18 -8.70 0.59
C LEU A 102 -5.31 -10.11 1.19
N PRO A 103 -4.46 -11.08 0.79
CA PRO A 103 -4.37 -12.37 1.45
C PRO A 103 -4.07 -12.23 2.95
N TYR A 104 -4.61 -13.14 3.77
CA TYR A 104 -4.32 -13.27 5.20
C TYR A 104 -2.83 -13.51 5.46
N ALA A 105 -2.13 -14.16 4.54
CA ALA A 105 -0.69 -14.40 4.65
C ALA A 105 0.15 -13.10 4.60
N TRP A 106 -0.36 -12.02 3.99
CA TRP A 106 0.42 -10.78 3.80
C TRP A 106 0.29 -9.80 4.96
N THR A 107 -0.93 -9.67 5.50
CA THR A 107 -1.23 -8.71 6.54
C THR A 107 -2.47 -9.15 7.30
N ARG A 108 -2.54 -8.81 8.59
CA ARG A 108 -3.71 -9.04 9.44
C ARG A 108 -4.85 -8.05 9.13
N VAL A 109 -4.52 -6.85 8.64
CA VAL A 109 -5.50 -5.76 8.40
C VAL A 109 -6.27 -5.45 9.68
N ASP A 110 -5.58 -5.40 10.82
CA ASP A 110 -6.16 -5.14 12.14
C ASP A 110 -5.82 -3.73 12.67
N LEU A 111 -4.98 -2.99 11.95
CA LEU A 111 -4.68 -1.59 12.20
C LEU A 111 -5.03 -0.72 10.99
N GLN A 112 -5.53 0.47 11.26
CA GLN A 112 -5.58 1.60 10.32
C GLN A 112 -4.49 2.60 10.70
N VAL A 113 -3.74 3.05 9.70
CA VAL A 113 -2.79 4.15 9.82
C VAL A 113 -3.31 5.34 9.03
N ARG A 114 -3.29 6.53 9.63
CA ARG A 114 -3.63 7.82 9.00
C ARG A 114 -2.44 8.76 9.15
N ALA A 115 -1.97 9.32 8.04
CA ALA A 115 -0.82 10.20 8.01
C ALA A 115 -1.12 11.48 7.22
N LEU A 116 -0.83 12.65 7.80
CA LEU A 116 -0.91 13.94 7.11
C LEU A 116 0.40 14.18 6.36
N LEU A 117 0.34 14.36 5.04
CA LEU A 117 1.52 14.63 4.22
C LEU A 117 1.92 16.11 4.33
N ARG A 118 3.14 16.41 4.78
CA ARG A 118 3.68 17.78 4.93
C ARG A 118 4.39 18.30 3.69
N GLU A 119 4.96 17.38 2.91
CA GLU A 119 5.74 17.70 1.72
C GLU A 119 5.24 16.88 0.54
N PRO A 120 5.19 17.43 -0.68
CA PRO A 120 4.75 16.66 -1.83
C PRO A 120 5.69 15.47 -2.07
N ILE A 121 5.13 14.32 -2.43
CA ILE A 121 5.90 13.13 -2.79
C ILE A 121 5.37 12.53 -4.10
N ARG A 122 6.16 11.68 -4.74
CA ARG A 122 5.78 10.89 -5.92
C ARG A 122 5.33 9.50 -5.50
N ALA A 123 4.33 8.99 -6.21
CA ALA A 123 3.81 7.65 -6.04
C ALA A 123 3.43 7.05 -7.39
N TYR A 124 3.16 5.75 -7.42
CA TYR A 124 2.44 5.10 -8.50
C TYR A 124 0.99 4.86 -8.08
N THR A 125 0.05 4.99 -9.01
CA THR A 125 -1.38 4.75 -8.79
C THR A 125 -1.98 3.85 -9.86
N GLY A 126 -3.01 3.10 -9.48
CA GLY A 126 -3.84 2.33 -10.39
C GLY A 126 -4.72 1.34 -9.65
N LEU A 127 -5.46 0.52 -10.39
CA LEU A 127 -6.30 -0.53 -9.83
C LEU A 127 -5.45 -1.70 -9.33
N GLY A 128 -5.92 -2.41 -8.30
CA GLY A 128 -5.25 -3.62 -7.83
C GLY A 128 -5.28 -4.74 -8.87
N LYS A 129 -4.20 -5.53 -8.95
CA LYS A 129 -4.20 -6.83 -9.62
C LYS A 129 -4.68 -7.92 -8.66
N PRO A 130 -5.18 -9.04 -9.19
CA PRO A 130 -5.38 -10.23 -8.39
C PRO A 130 -4.09 -10.67 -7.67
N ALA A 131 -4.23 -11.07 -6.41
CA ALA A 131 -3.17 -11.63 -5.59
C ALA A 131 -3.37 -13.14 -5.45
N GLN A 132 -2.26 -13.88 -5.33
CA GLN A 132 -2.27 -15.31 -5.05
C GLN A 132 -1.98 -15.50 -3.56
N GLY A 133 -2.82 -16.29 -2.90
CA GLY A 133 -2.56 -16.77 -1.55
C GLY A 133 -1.31 -17.64 -1.50
N ALA A 134 -0.71 -17.76 -0.31
CA ALA A 134 0.49 -18.55 -0.12
C ALA A 134 0.28 -20.04 -0.45
N ASP A 135 1.35 -20.79 -0.69
CA ASP A 135 1.26 -22.24 -0.96
C ASP A 135 0.86 -23.09 0.26
N LYS A 136 0.88 -22.48 1.45
CA LYS A 136 0.55 -23.09 2.74
C LYS A 136 -0.29 -22.11 3.58
N GLY A 137 -1.02 -22.64 4.55
CA GLY A 137 -1.85 -21.84 5.46
C GLY A 137 -3.28 -21.62 4.95
N PRO A 138 -4.02 -20.68 5.57
CA PRO A 138 -5.47 -20.53 5.37
C PRO A 138 -5.87 -20.14 3.94
N ASP A 139 -4.97 -19.49 3.18
CA ASP A 139 -5.26 -19.03 1.81
C ASP A 139 -4.67 -19.93 0.72
N ARG A 140 -4.35 -21.19 1.06
CA ARG A 140 -3.69 -22.08 0.13
C ARG A 140 -4.43 -22.20 -1.20
N GLY A 141 -3.75 -21.85 -2.29
CA GLY A 141 -4.31 -21.92 -3.64
C GLY A 141 -5.41 -20.89 -3.95
N THR A 142 -5.73 -19.99 -3.02
CA THR A 142 -6.80 -19.01 -3.20
C THR A 142 -6.32 -17.84 -4.06
N ARG A 143 -7.13 -17.44 -5.04
CA ARG A 143 -6.91 -16.23 -5.82
C ARG A 143 -7.79 -15.10 -5.28
N TRP A 144 -7.16 -14.06 -4.75
CA TRP A 144 -7.82 -12.86 -4.27
C TRP A 144 -8.01 -11.88 -5.42
N ILE A 145 -9.25 -11.59 -5.78
CA ILE A 145 -9.60 -10.68 -6.87
C ILE A 145 -10.24 -9.44 -6.25
N PRO A 146 -9.72 -8.22 -6.52
CA PRO A 146 -10.34 -7.00 -6.03
C PRO A 146 -11.81 -6.93 -6.48
N THR A 147 -12.70 -6.43 -5.62
CA THR A 147 -14.10 -6.17 -5.98
C THR A 147 -14.18 -5.35 -7.28
N GLN A 148 -14.87 -5.87 -8.31
CA GLN A 148 -14.83 -5.28 -9.67
C GLN A 148 -15.85 -4.15 -9.88
N HIS A 149 -16.95 -4.11 -9.12
CA HIS A 149 -18.02 -3.12 -9.30
C HIS A 149 -17.74 -1.78 -8.60
N VAL A 150 -16.75 -1.71 -7.71
CA VAL A 150 -16.25 -0.46 -7.11
C VAL A 150 -14.76 -0.34 -7.39
N ALA A 151 -14.39 0.63 -8.22
CA ALA A 151 -13.01 0.83 -8.65
C ALA A 151 -12.19 1.56 -7.59
N VAL A 152 -11.56 0.81 -6.69
CA VAL A 152 -10.60 1.35 -5.71
C VAL A 152 -9.19 1.37 -6.30
N ARG A 153 -8.58 2.55 -6.29
CA ARG A 153 -7.19 2.77 -6.67
C ARG A 153 -6.28 2.66 -5.47
N GLN A 154 -5.12 2.07 -5.68
CA GLN A 154 -4.04 1.95 -4.70
C GLN A 154 -2.92 2.92 -5.02
N LEU A 155 -2.16 3.29 -4.00
CA LEU A 155 -0.92 4.07 -4.11
C LEU A 155 0.26 3.21 -3.66
N TYR A 156 1.34 3.28 -4.43
CA TYR A 156 2.66 2.80 -4.01
C TYR A 156 3.64 3.97 -3.95
N VAL A 157 4.16 4.27 -2.77
CA VAL A 157 5.11 5.36 -2.50
C VAL A 157 6.53 4.80 -2.34
N PRO A 158 7.43 5.03 -3.31
CA PRO A 158 8.81 4.58 -3.23
C PRO A 158 9.60 5.21 -2.10
N GLY A 159 10.41 4.40 -1.42
CA GLY A 159 11.45 4.84 -0.50
C GLY A 159 10.98 5.43 0.83
N LEU A 160 9.72 5.19 1.25
CA LEU A 160 9.26 5.63 2.57
C LEU A 160 10.08 5.03 3.72
N TYR A 161 10.50 3.77 3.56
CA TYR A 161 11.43 3.08 4.45
C TYR A 161 12.41 2.27 3.62
N LEU A 162 13.70 2.52 3.82
CA LEU A 162 14.80 1.77 3.23
C LEU A 162 15.67 1.29 4.39
N GLN A 163 15.96 -0.01 4.42
CA GLN A 163 16.82 -0.58 5.45
C GLN A 163 18.22 0.03 5.37
N GLY A 164 18.78 0.41 6.53
CA GLY A 164 20.12 1.01 6.61
C GLY A 164 20.17 2.53 6.39
N GLN A 165 19.03 3.22 6.21
CA GLN A 165 18.98 4.68 6.30
C GLN A 165 18.82 5.15 7.74
N ASP A 166 19.60 6.15 8.14
CA ASP A 166 19.58 6.73 9.50
C ASP A 166 18.23 7.35 9.86
N THR A 167 17.56 7.97 8.89
CA THR A 167 16.22 8.56 9.09
C THR A 167 15.30 8.13 7.96
N PRO A 168 14.29 7.30 8.24
CA PRO A 168 13.30 6.92 7.25
C PRO A 168 12.54 8.14 6.70
N LEU A 169 12.32 8.16 5.39
CA LEU A 169 11.62 9.26 4.73
C LEU A 169 10.23 9.52 5.33
N TYR A 170 9.51 8.47 5.78
CA TYR A 170 8.19 8.64 6.37
C TYR A 170 8.19 9.53 7.63
N GLU A 171 9.33 9.68 8.33
CA GLU A 171 9.44 10.52 9.52
C GLU A 171 9.50 12.02 9.18
N SER A 172 10.09 12.36 8.04
CA SER A 172 10.18 13.74 7.57
C SER A 172 8.92 14.16 6.79
N VAL A 173 8.42 13.32 5.88
CA VAL A 173 7.32 13.73 4.98
C VAL A 173 5.95 13.70 5.64
N PHE A 174 5.73 12.89 6.67
CA PHE A 174 4.47 12.87 7.41
C PHE A 174 4.53 13.71 8.69
N ALA A 175 3.42 14.37 9.02
CA ALA A 175 3.26 15.04 10.30
C ALA A 175 3.30 14.00 11.43
N GLN A 176 3.95 14.38 12.53
CA GLN A 176 4.07 13.54 13.72
C GLN A 176 3.11 14.02 14.82
N PRO A 177 2.50 13.11 15.59
CA PRO A 177 2.57 11.66 15.43
C PRO A 177 1.72 11.15 14.27
N ILE A 178 2.20 10.11 13.57
CA ILE A 178 1.36 9.33 12.65
C ILE A 178 0.33 8.57 13.47
N GLU A 179 -0.95 8.70 13.11
CA GLU A 179 -2.06 8.10 13.84
C GLU A 179 -2.20 6.62 13.48
N VAL A 180 -2.27 5.76 14.50
CA VAL A 180 -2.48 4.32 14.36
C VAL A 180 -3.63 3.93 15.28
N SER A 181 -4.63 3.28 14.72
CA SER A 181 -5.85 2.86 15.42
C SER A 181 -6.18 1.41 15.13
N ALA A 182 -6.71 0.69 16.11
CA ALA A 182 -7.22 -0.65 15.90
C ALA A 182 -8.50 -0.61 15.08
N LEU A 183 -8.65 -1.55 14.14
CA LEU A 183 -9.92 -1.77 13.46
C LEU A 183 -10.81 -2.62 14.35
N ALA A 184 -11.96 -2.04 14.74
CA ALA A 184 -13.06 -2.75 15.39
C ALA A 184 -13.67 -3.80 14.43
#